data_AF-A0AAJ2NSL2-F1
#
_entry.id   AF-A0AAJ2NSL2-F1
#
_cell.length_a   1.000
_cell.length_b   1.000
_cell.length_c   1.000
_cell.angle_alpha   90.00
_cell.angle_beta   90.00
_cell.angle_gamma   90.00
#
_symmetry.space_group_name_H-M   'P 1'
#
loop_
_entity.id
_entity.type
_entity.pdbx_description
1 polymer ?
#
loop_
_entity_poly.entity_id
_entity_poly.type
_entity_poly.pdbx_seq_one_letter_code
_entity_poly.pdbx_strand_id
1 'polypeptide(L)'
;YDSGQLVQLTFIGDSAEQPVITNLIRHSDVNVNILQGKITQTQSGSYGTLFIHIDGDDQEVDKAVDFIRSQQVGVEVVSHG
;
A
#
# COMPACT_ATOMS: atom_id res chain seq x y z
N TYR A 1 3.85 -17.79 4.85
CA TYR A 1 2.89 -16.75 4.45
C TYR A 1 2.07 -17.43 3.37
N ASP A 2 1.04 -18.19 3.78
CA ASP A 2 0.27 -19.10 2.90
C ASP A 2 -1.05 -18.48 2.44
N SER A 3 -1.30 -17.20 2.77
CA SER A 3 -2.44 -16.39 2.32
C SER A 3 -2.04 -14.91 2.26
N GLY A 4 -2.64 -14.14 1.36
CA GLY A 4 -2.46 -12.69 1.25
C GLY A 4 -1.86 -12.22 -0.07
N GLN A 5 -1.74 -10.90 -0.22
CA GLN A 5 -1.24 -10.25 -1.44
C GLN A 5 0.02 -9.43 -1.15
N LEU A 6 1.04 -9.61 -1.99
CA LEU A 6 2.21 -8.74 -2.01
C LEU A 6 1.95 -7.58 -2.97
N VAL A 7 1.98 -6.37 -2.44
CA VAL A 7 1.63 -5.15 -3.17
C VAL A 7 2.80 -4.17 -3.15
N GLN A 8 3.15 -3.66 -4.31
CA GLN A 8 4.10 -2.56 -4.48
C GLN A 8 3.31 -1.25 -4.62
N LEU A 9 3.60 -0.32 -3.72
CA LEU A 9 3.10 1.05 -3.75
C LEU A 9 4.18 1.96 -4.30
N THR A 10 3.82 2.78 -5.28
CA THR A 10 4.70 3.80 -5.87
C THR A 10 4.14 5.17 -5.54
N PHE A 11 4.93 5.95 -4.82
CA PHE A 11 4.60 7.31 -4.42
C PHE A 11 5.30 8.29 -5.37
N ILE A 12 4.51 9.17 -5.98
CA ILE A 12 4.99 10.19 -6.91
C ILE A 12 4.31 11.52 -6.55
N GLY A 13 5.11 12.48 -6.11
CA GLY A 13 4.65 13.83 -5.79
C GLY A 13 3.90 13.94 -4.46
N ASP A 14 2.85 14.75 -4.41
CA ASP A 14 2.12 15.08 -3.17
C ASP A 14 1.28 13.91 -2.61
N SER A 15 1.18 12.81 -3.36
CA SER A 15 0.42 11.59 -3.00
C SER A 15 0.86 10.93 -1.69
N ALA A 16 2.07 11.20 -1.21
CA ALA A 16 2.61 10.64 0.02
C ALA A 16 2.42 11.49 1.29
N GLU A 17 1.85 12.70 1.17
CA GLU A 17 1.55 13.52 2.36
C GLU A 17 0.30 13.02 3.11
N GLN A 18 -0.55 12.25 2.43
CA GLN A 18 -1.68 11.56 3.04
C GLN A 18 -1.16 10.32 3.79
N PRO A 19 -1.62 10.04 5.04
CA PRO A 19 -1.21 8.86 5.78
C PRO A 19 -1.92 7.60 5.25
N VAL A 20 -1.64 7.22 4.00
CA VAL A 20 -2.32 6.15 3.25
C VAL A 20 -2.28 4.83 4.02
N ILE A 21 -1.12 4.45 4.55
CA ILE A 21 -0.96 3.22 5.35
C ILE A 21 -1.77 3.27 6.65
N THR A 22 -1.75 4.41 7.35
CA THR A 22 -2.53 4.55 8.58
C THR A 22 -4.03 4.54 8.29
N ASN A 23 -4.46 5.11 7.16
CA ASN A 23 -5.85 5.07 6.74
C ASN A 23 -6.26 3.65 6.33
N LEU A 24 -5.39 2.92 5.63
CA LEU A 24 -5.60 1.51 5.30
C LEU A 24 -5.87 0.70 6.58
N ILE A 25 -4.96 0.74 7.54
CA ILE A 25 -5.06 0.00 8.80
C ILE A 25 -6.31 0.39 9.61
N ARG A 26 -6.79 1.63 9.51
CA ARG A 26 -8.00 2.07 10.23
C ARG A 26 -9.32 1.70 9.57
N HIS A 27 -9.34 1.54 8.25
CA HIS A 27 -10.57 1.38 7.47
C HIS A 27 -10.71 -0.01 6.83
N SER A 28 -9.73 -0.90 7.03
CA SER A 28 -9.79 -2.28 6.55
C SER A 28 -9.41 -3.23 7.67
N ASP A 29 -10.10 -4.37 7.75
CA ASP A 29 -9.82 -5.42 8.74
C ASP A 29 -8.75 -6.37 8.22
N VAL A 30 -7.58 -5.80 7.87
CA VAL A 30 -6.45 -6.51 7.29
C VAL A 30 -5.16 -6.24 8.07
N ASN A 31 -4.29 -7.24 8.11
CA ASN A 31 -2.95 -7.12 8.62
C ASN A 31 -2.03 -6.62 7.50
N VAL A 32 -1.34 -5.51 7.76
CA VAL A 32 -0.40 -4.91 6.81
C VAL A 32 1.01 -5.03 7.35
N ASN A 33 1.87 -5.72 6.61
CA ASN A 33 3.28 -5.87 6.93
C ASN A 33 4.15 -5.15 5.90
N ILE A 34 4.95 -4.17 6.35
CA ILE A 34 5.91 -3.50 5.48
C ILE A 34 7.16 -4.37 5.36
N LEU A 35 7.44 -4.87 4.15
CA LEU A 35 8.60 -5.74 3.91
C LEU A 35 9.86 -4.93 3.61
N GLN A 36 9.74 -3.94 2.73
CA GLN A 36 10.83 -3.05 2.36
C GLN A 36 10.26 -1.78 1.73
N GLY A 37 11.01 -0.70 1.80
CA GLY A 37 10.63 0.51 1.09
C GLY A 37 11.71 1.56 1.15
N LYS A 38 11.72 2.40 0.13
CA LYS A 38 12.55 3.59 0.09
C LYS A 38 11.69 4.73 -0.41
N ILE A 39 11.33 5.62 0.50
CA ILE A 39 10.59 6.85 0.21
C ILE A 39 11.53 8.02 0.54
N THR A 40 11.69 8.92 -0.40
CA THR A 40 12.53 10.13 -0.25
C THR A 40 11.66 11.35 -0.44
N GLN A 41 11.72 12.29 0.48
CA GLN A 41 11.06 13.58 0.31
C GLN A 41 11.85 14.42 -0.70
N THR A 42 11.18 14.88 -1.75
CA THR A 42 11.74 15.81 -2.73
C THR A 42 11.04 17.17 -2.60
N GLN A 43 11.53 18.18 -3.32
CA GLN A 43 10.87 19.50 -3.38
C GLN A 43 9.49 19.45 -4.03
N SER A 44 9.18 18.37 -4.77
CA SER A 44 7.92 18.18 -5.50
C SER A 44 6.99 17.17 -4.83
N GLY A 45 7.25 16.82 -3.56
CA GLY A 45 6.54 15.77 -2.81
C GLY A 45 7.40 14.51 -2.59
N SER A 46 6.82 13.43 -2.06
CA SER A 46 7.59 12.22 -1.84
C SER A 46 7.71 11.38 -3.09
N TYR A 47 8.87 10.74 -3.24
CA TYR A 47 9.19 9.87 -4.35
C TYR A 47 9.77 8.56 -3.85
N GLY A 48 9.22 7.45 -4.31
CA GLY A 48 9.77 6.14 -3.98
C GLY A 48 8.77 5.00 -4.03
N THR A 49 9.19 3.86 -3.51
CA THR A 49 8.42 2.61 -3.54
C THR A 49 8.37 1.96 -2.17
N LEU A 50 7.23 1.34 -1.85
CA LEU A 50 6.99 0.58 -0.62
C LEU A 50 6.38 -0.77 -0.98
N PHE A 51 6.98 -1.85 -0.51
CA PHE A 51 6.46 -3.20 -0.65
C PHE A 51 5.78 -3.60 0.65
N ILE A 52 4.50 -3.93 0.56
CA ILE A 52 3.69 -4.36 1.68
C ILE A 52 3.06 -5.71 1.39
N HIS A 53 2.99 -6.55 2.41
CA HIS A 53 2.19 -7.76 2.40
C HIS A 53 0.88 -7.46 3.14
N ILE A 54 -0.25 -7.68 2.47
CA ILE A 54 -1.58 -7.54 3.04
C ILE A 54 -2.14 -8.94 3.26
N ASP A 55 -2.53 -9.24 4.49
CA ASP A 55 -3.07 -10.54 4.90
C ASP A 55 -4.40 -10.35 5.63
N GLY A 56 -5.37 -11.22 5.38
CA GLY A 56 -6.74 -11.10 5.86
C GLY A 56 -7.70 -11.85 4.94
N ASP A 57 -9.01 -11.64 5.14
CA ASP A 57 -10.03 -12.19 4.24
C ASP A 57 -9.88 -11.61 2.83
N ASP A 58 -10.01 -12.44 1.79
CA ASP A 58 -9.85 -12.03 0.38
C ASP A 58 -10.66 -10.77 0.03
N GLN A 59 -11.89 -10.67 0.52
CA GLN A 59 -12.76 -9.51 0.28
C GLN A 59 -12.21 -8.23 0.93
N GLU A 60 -11.60 -8.34 2.10
CA GLU A 60 -11.01 -7.20 2.81
C GLU A 60 -9.68 -6.80 2.17
N VAL A 61 -8.89 -7.78 1.71
CA VAL A 61 -7.66 -7.55 0.95
C VAL A 61 -7.97 -6.81 -0.36
N ASP A 62 -8.97 -7.25 -1.11
CA ASP A 62 -9.38 -6.59 -2.36
C ASP A 62 -9.86 -5.14 -2.10
N LYS A 63 -10.69 -4.93 -1.05
CA LYS A 63 -11.10 -3.58 -0.62
C LYS A 63 -9.91 -2.70 -0.24
N ALA A 64 -8.93 -3.27 0.46
CA ALA A 64 -7.72 -2.58 0.87
C ALA A 64 -6.90 -2.14 -0.35
N VAL A 65 -6.71 -3.02 -1.33
CA VAL A 65 -6.02 -2.70 -2.59
C VAL A 65 -6.74 -1.61 -3.38
N ASP A 66 -8.07 -1.71 -3.50
CA ASP A 66 -8.88 -0.71 -4.21
C ASP A 66 -8.90 0.64 -3.49
N PHE A 67 -8.91 0.64 -2.14
CA PHE A 67 -8.74 1.85 -1.36
C PHE A 67 -7.42 2.54 -1.71
N ILE A 68 -6.30 1.81 -1.73
CA ILE A 68 -5.00 2.42 -2.04
C ILE A 68 -4.95 2.96 -3.47
N ARG A 69 -5.54 2.25 -4.44
CA ARG A 69 -5.67 2.73 -5.83
C ARG A 69 -6.42 4.06 -5.92
N SER A 70 -7.42 4.28 -5.06
CA SER A 70 -8.17 5.54 -5.02
C SER A 70 -7.36 6.74 -4.50
N GLN A 71 -6.27 6.51 -3.76
CA GLN A 71 -5.46 7.54 -3.11
C GLN A 71 -4.39 8.18 -4.02
N GLN A 72 -4.51 8.03 -5.35
CA GLN A 72 -3.51 8.50 -6.33
C GLN A 72 -2.10 7.91 -6.11
N VAL A 73 -2.01 6.77 -5.43
CA VAL A 73 -0.77 5.99 -5.28
C VAL A 73 -0.74 4.95 -6.40
N GLY A 74 0.41 4.77 -7.04
CA GLY A 74 0.58 3.69 -8.01
C GLY A 74 0.57 2.34 -7.28
N VAL A 75 -0.32 1.44 -7.64
CA VAL A 75 -0.46 0.13 -6.98
C VAL A 75 -0.22 -0.98 -8.00
N GLU A 76 0.71 -1.87 -7.68
CA GLU A 76 1.00 -3.07 -8.48
C GLU A 76 0.97 -4.31 -7.59
N VAL A 77 0.21 -5.33 -8.00
CA VAL A 77 0.15 -6.61 -7.28
C VAL A 77 1.28 -7.49 -7.81
N VAL A 78 2.24 -7.80 -6.94
CA VAL A 78 3.48 -8.52 -7.28
C VAL A 78 3.27 -10.04 -7.17
N SER A 79 2.46 -10.49 -6.22
CA SER A 79 2.13 -11.90 -6.04
C SER A 79 0.79 -12.08 -5.34
N HIS A 80 0.08 -13.14 -5.72
CA HIS A 80 -1.08 -13.66 -5.02
C HIS A 80 -0.62 -14.94 -4.30
N GLY A 81 -0.79 -15.00 -2.98
CA GLY A 81 -0.53 -16.18 -2.15
C GLY A 81 -1.73 -17.09 -2.11
#